data_AF-A0A4Y2EHE9-F1
#
_entry.id   AF-A0A4Y2EHE9-F1
#
_cell.length_a   1.000
_cell.length_b   1.000
_cell.length_c   1.000
_cell.angle_alpha   90.00
_cell.angle_beta   90.00
_cell.angle_gamma   90.00
#
_symmetry.space_group_name_H-M   'P 1'
#
loop_
_entity.id
_entity.type
_entity.pdbx_description
1 polymer ?
#
loop_
_entity_poly.entity_id
_entity_poly.type
_entity_poly.pdbx_seq_one_letter_code
_entity_poly.pdbx_strand_id
1 'polypeptide(L)'
;MQESNTTHQWSAKLTKDNTVFQGEHLALNEAVKYVTTLKTNLPVTIFVDYRANIQASPSPKITNRTAREISEILLENSHIKISWIKARVGYFGNEAADSLANSATESNDVQLNIKLPKCHAKNIFRKDMMKQWQS
;
A
#
# COMPACT_ATOMS: atom_id res chain seq x y z
N MET A 1 -7.62 -29.21 -1.23
CA MET A 1 -7.83 -27.83 -1.72
C MET A 1 -8.30 -27.02 -0.53
N GLN A 2 -7.48 -26.12 -0.01
CA GLN A 2 -7.81 -25.36 1.19
C GLN A 2 -8.65 -24.16 0.74
N GLU A 3 -9.93 -24.16 1.11
CA GLU A 3 -10.83 -23.05 0.80
C GLU A 3 -10.28 -21.76 1.39
N SER A 4 -10.07 -20.77 0.54
CA SER A 4 -9.76 -19.42 0.95
C SER A 4 -11.02 -18.80 1.53
N ASN A 5 -11.19 -18.88 2.86
CA ASN A 5 -12.19 -18.13 3.61
C ASN A 5 -11.81 -16.63 3.61
N THR A 6 -11.90 -16.00 2.44
CA THR A 6 -11.71 -14.56 2.28
C THR A 6 -12.95 -13.86 2.82
N THR A 7 -12.81 -13.23 3.99
CA THR A 7 -13.92 -12.47 4.62
C THR A 7 -14.10 -11.08 4.04
N HIS A 8 -13.02 -10.50 3.49
CA HIS A 8 -13.02 -9.19 2.87
C HIS A 8 -11.92 -9.09 1.82
N GLN A 9 -12.23 -8.36 0.75
CA GLN A 9 -11.32 -8.11 -0.34
C GLN A 9 -11.50 -6.67 -0.83
N TRP A 10 -10.40 -5.99 -1.08
CA TRP A 10 -10.40 -4.62 -1.59
C TRP A 10 -9.31 -4.45 -2.63
N SER A 11 -9.62 -3.74 -3.71
CA SER A 11 -8.69 -3.39 -4.77
C SER A 11 -9.09 -2.08 -5.43
N ALA A 12 -8.12 -1.33 -5.93
CA ALA A 12 -8.38 -0.11 -6.68
C ALA A 12 -7.42 0.02 -7.86
N LYS A 13 -7.95 0.54 -8.97
CA LYS A 13 -7.16 0.90 -10.13
C LYS A 13 -6.49 2.26 -9.92
N LEU A 14 -5.17 2.32 -10.01
CA LEU A 14 -4.41 3.58 -9.95
C LEU A 14 -4.10 4.12 -11.35
N THR A 15 -3.72 5.40 -11.40
CA THR A 15 -3.26 6.02 -12.66
C THR A 15 -1.89 5.47 -13.05
N LYS A 16 -1.55 5.54 -14.35
CA LYS A 16 -0.26 5.05 -14.87
C LYS A 16 0.95 5.82 -14.31
N ASP A 17 0.72 7.01 -13.77
CA ASP A 17 1.75 7.87 -13.18
C ASP A 17 2.09 7.49 -11.73
N ASN A 18 1.27 6.64 -11.10
CA ASN A 18 1.51 6.13 -9.76
C ASN A 18 2.57 5.03 -9.76
N THR A 19 3.33 4.96 -8.67
CA THR A 19 4.35 3.92 -8.49
C THR A 19 3.78 2.70 -7.78
N VAL A 20 4.41 1.53 -7.97
CA VAL A 20 4.09 0.29 -7.23
C VAL A 20 4.05 0.55 -5.71
N PHE A 21 5.04 1.27 -5.19
CA PHE A 21 5.11 1.65 -3.77
C PHE A 21 3.88 2.44 -3.29
N GLN A 22 3.29 3.30 -4.14
CA GLN A 22 2.05 4.01 -3.78
C GLN A 22 0.87 3.06 -3.71
N GLY A 23 0.77 2.09 -4.62
CA GLY A 23 -0.24 1.03 -4.58
C GLY A 23 -0.12 0.17 -3.33
N GLU A 24 1.10 -0.29 -3.03
CA GLU A 24 1.41 -1.07 -1.82
C GLU A 24 1.07 -0.31 -0.52
N HIS A 25 1.41 0.98 -0.44
CA HIS A 25 1.05 1.81 0.72
C HIS A 25 -0.46 2.04 0.85
N LEU A 26 -1.16 2.20 -0.28
CA LEU A 26 -2.61 2.37 -0.28
C LEU A 26 -3.31 1.09 0.18
N ALA A 27 -2.89 -0.07 -0.36
CA ALA A 27 -3.41 -1.36 0.04
C ALA A 27 -3.21 -1.61 1.55
N LEU A 28 -2.03 -1.26 2.08
CA LEU A 28 -1.79 -1.36 3.52
C LEU A 28 -2.70 -0.40 4.33
N ASN A 29 -2.88 0.84 3.88
CA ASN A 29 -3.76 1.79 4.57
C ASN A 29 -5.20 1.26 4.66
N GLU A 30 -5.72 0.70 3.57
CA GLU A 30 -7.06 0.11 3.54
C GLU A 30 -7.15 -1.16 4.40
N ALA A 31 -6.12 -2.01 4.39
CA ALA A 31 -6.07 -3.17 5.28
C ALA A 31 -6.10 -2.76 6.77
N VAL A 32 -5.30 -1.76 7.15
CA VAL A 32 -5.26 -1.25 8.53
C VAL A 32 -6.62 -0.65 8.93
N LYS A 33 -7.23 0.19 8.08
CA LYS A 33 -8.57 0.73 8.32
C LYS A 33 -9.61 -0.38 8.45
N TYR A 34 -9.60 -1.37 7.56
CA TYR A 34 -10.54 -2.49 7.64
C TYR A 34 -10.43 -3.21 8.99
N VAL A 35 -9.22 -3.50 9.47
CA VAL A 35 -9.02 -4.13 10.78
C VAL A 35 -9.62 -3.29 11.91
N THR A 36 -9.50 -1.96 11.87
CA THR A 36 -10.14 -1.09 12.88
C THR A 36 -11.68 -1.18 12.87
N THR A 37 -12.30 -1.52 11.73
CA THR A 37 -13.77 -1.69 11.66
C THR A 37 -14.27 -2.96 12.33
N LEU A 38 -13.40 -3.97 12.53
CA LEU A 38 -13.77 -5.26 13.13
C LEU A 38 -14.07 -5.16 14.63
N LYS A 39 -13.76 -4.03 15.29
CA LYS A 39 -13.97 -3.77 16.73
C LYS A 39 -13.58 -4.96 17.62
N THR A 40 -12.47 -5.62 17.29
CA THR A 40 -11.92 -6.76 18.03
C THR A 40 -10.68 -6.33 18.78
N ASN A 41 -10.49 -6.86 19.99
CA ASN A 41 -9.24 -6.72 20.75
C ASN A 41 -8.29 -7.90 20.50
N LEU A 42 -8.66 -8.82 19.61
CA LEU A 42 -7.80 -9.96 19.27
C LEU A 42 -6.56 -9.46 18.52
N PRO A 43 -5.38 -10.07 18.76
CA PRO A 43 -4.19 -9.75 17.98
C PRO A 43 -4.40 -10.01 16.50
N VAL A 44 -4.17 -9.00 15.66
CA VAL A 44 -4.24 -9.11 14.20
C VAL A 44 -2.87 -8.82 13.61
N THR A 45 -2.41 -9.68 12.70
CA THR A 45 -1.16 -9.48 11.98
C THR A 45 -1.44 -9.23 10.50
N ILE A 46 -1.01 -8.08 10.00
CA ILE A 46 -1.03 -7.73 8.58
C ILE A 46 0.32 -8.08 7.99
N PHE A 47 0.32 -8.92 6.96
CA PHE A 47 1.53 -9.31 6.25
C PHE A 47 1.73 -8.45 5.00
N VAL A 48 2.94 -7.94 4.82
CA VAL A 48 3.34 -7.15 3.65
C VAL A 48 4.61 -7.71 3.03
N ASP A 49 4.74 -7.68 1.73
CA ASP A 49 5.88 -8.23 0.99
C ASP A 49 6.94 -7.19 0.60
N TYR A 50 6.58 -5.91 0.65
CA TYR A 50 7.52 -4.80 0.59
C TYR A 50 8.09 -4.46 1.97
N ARG A 51 9.34 -4.00 2.00
CA ARG A 51 9.99 -3.54 3.25
C ARG A 51 9.43 -2.19 3.66
N ALA A 52 8.24 -2.20 4.25
CA ALA A 52 7.62 -1.04 4.86
C ALA A 52 8.31 -0.73 6.19
N ASN A 53 9.08 0.36 6.26
CA ASN A 53 9.54 0.87 7.56
C ASN A 53 8.43 1.72 8.19
N ILE A 54 7.36 1.08 8.64
CA ILE A 54 6.23 1.73 9.30
C ILE A 54 6.31 1.36 10.77
N GLN A 55 6.87 2.28 11.55
CA GLN A 55 6.87 2.18 13.00
C GLN A 55 5.57 2.77 13.54
N ALA A 56 5.07 2.22 14.65
CA ALA A 56 4.01 2.82 15.45
C ALA A 56 4.57 4.02 16.23
N SER A 57 5.05 5.03 15.51
CA SER A 57 5.54 6.28 16.08
C SER A 57 5.39 7.40 15.03
N PRO A 58 4.59 8.43 15.33
CA PRO A 58 4.35 9.54 14.44
C PRO A 58 5.59 10.42 14.48
N SER A 59 6.59 10.07 13.66
CA SER A 59 7.78 10.89 13.57
C SER A 59 7.48 12.12 12.71
N PRO A 60 7.92 13.32 13.09
CA PRO A 60 7.80 14.52 12.25
C PRO A 60 8.56 14.41 10.92
N LYS A 61 9.41 13.37 10.77
CA LYS A 61 10.13 13.03 9.54
C LYS A 61 9.26 12.30 8.51
N ILE A 62 8.08 11.77 8.89
CA ILE A 62 7.17 11.13 7.94
C ILE A 62 6.49 12.21 7.10
N THR A 63 7.01 12.44 5.90
CA THR A 63 6.44 13.41 4.94
C THR A 63 5.24 12.86 4.17
N ASN A 64 5.04 11.55 4.17
CA ASN A 64 3.95 10.89 3.48
C ASN A 64 2.70 10.86 4.38
N ARG A 65 1.64 11.55 3.96
CA ARG A 65 0.36 11.60 4.70
C ARG A 65 -0.19 10.21 5.01
N THR A 66 -0.17 9.29 4.04
CA THR A 66 -0.69 7.92 4.20
C THR A 66 0.11 7.14 5.24
N ALA A 67 1.43 7.27 5.23
CA ALA A 67 2.28 6.60 6.24
C ALA A 67 2.04 7.17 7.65
N ARG A 68 1.74 8.47 7.75
CA ARG A 68 1.38 9.10 9.03
C ARG A 68 0.03 8.59 9.54
N GLU A 69 -0.98 8.53 8.67
CA GLU A 69 -2.30 7.97 9.01
C GLU A 69 -2.18 6.51 9.50
N ILE A 70 -1.41 5.67 8.81
CA ILE A 70 -1.15 4.30 9.26
C ILE A 70 -0.49 4.29 10.65
N SER A 71 0.55 5.11 10.86
CA SER A 71 1.23 5.17 12.16
C SER A 71 0.30 5.63 13.29
N GLU A 72 -0.58 6.59 13.05
CA GLU A 72 -1.57 7.08 14.03
C GLU A 72 -2.53 5.94 14.39
N ILE A 73 -3.05 5.21 13.40
CA ILE A 73 -3.95 4.08 13.65
C ILE A 73 -3.25 2.96 14.44
N LEU A 74 -2.00 2.63 14.12
CA LEU A 74 -1.25 1.59 14.84
C LEU A 74 -0.94 1.97 16.29
N LEU A 75 -0.77 3.25 16.60
CA LEU A 75 -0.62 3.72 17.98
C LEU A 75 -1.89 3.50 18.79
N GLU A 76 -3.04 3.83 18.21
CA GLU A 76 -4.34 3.65 18.88
C GLU A 76 -4.72 2.17 18.99
N ASN A 77 -4.22 1.33 18.08
CA ASN A 77 -4.58 -0.09 17.95
C ASN A 77 -3.36 -0.99 18.14
N SER A 78 -2.85 -1.05 19.38
CA SER A 78 -1.65 -1.84 19.75
C SER A 78 -1.75 -3.36 19.49
N HIS A 79 -2.95 -3.88 19.28
CA HIS A 79 -3.21 -5.29 18.93
C HIS A 79 -2.94 -5.58 17.43
N ILE A 80 -2.80 -4.55 16.59
CA ILE A 80 -2.48 -4.67 15.17
C ILE A 80 -0.96 -4.65 15.00
N LYS A 81 -0.42 -5.68 14.34
CA LYS A 81 1.01 -5.77 14.01
C LYS A 81 1.20 -5.85 12.51
N ILE A 82 2.22 -5.18 12.01
CA ILE A 82 2.67 -5.32 10.62
C ILE A 82 3.90 -6.21 10.62
N SER A 83 3.89 -7.24 9.79
CA SER A 83 5.02 -8.17 9.62
C SER A 83 5.41 -8.26 8.15
N TRP A 84 6.71 -8.24 7.89
CA TRP A 84 7.23 -8.45 6.55
C TRP A 84 7.31 -9.94 6.22
N ILE A 85 6.83 -10.31 5.04
CA ILE A 85 7.00 -11.65 4.45
C ILE A 85 7.77 -11.53 3.15
N LYS A 86 8.42 -12.62 2.76
CA LYS A 86 9.14 -12.65 1.48
C LYS A 86 8.14 -12.90 0.35
N ALA A 87 8.14 -12.04 -0.66
CA ALA A 87 7.38 -12.24 -1.90
C ALA A 87 7.74 -13.57 -2.57
N ARG A 88 6.75 -14.21 -3.21
CA ARG A 88 6.91 -15.38 -4.11
C ARG A 88 7.47 -16.66 -3.45
N VAL A 89 7.22 -16.88 -2.16
CA VAL A 89 7.59 -18.13 -1.45
C VAL A 89 6.38 -19.07 -1.25
N GLY A 90 5.41 -19.05 -2.17
CA GLY A 90 4.25 -19.95 -2.07
C GLY A 90 3.22 -19.55 -1.00
N TYR A 91 3.25 -18.32 -0.51
CA TYR A 91 2.26 -17.83 0.46
C TYR A 91 0.94 -17.53 -0.26
N PHE A 92 -0.06 -18.38 -0.03
CA PHE A 92 -1.38 -18.26 -0.68
C PHE A 92 -1.98 -16.85 -0.60
N GLY A 93 -1.94 -16.21 0.57
CA GLY A 93 -2.47 -14.85 0.74
C GLY A 93 -1.71 -13.79 -0.06
N ASN A 94 -0.40 -13.96 -0.24
CA ASN A 94 0.41 -13.05 -1.07
C ASN A 94 0.05 -13.20 -2.54
N GLU A 95 -0.05 -14.45 -3.02
CA GLU A 95 -0.41 -14.74 -4.41
C GLU A 95 -1.82 -14.27 -4.74
N ALA A 96 -2.76 -14.40 -3.80
CA ALA A 96 -4.11 -13.86 -3.93
C ALA A 96 -4.10 -12.33 -4.02
N ALA A 97 -3.29 -11.64 -3.20
CA ALA A 97 -3.14 -10.18 -3.26
C ALA A 97 -2.48 -9.71 -4.58
N ASP A 98 -1.45 -10.40 -5.05
CA ASP A 98 -0.79 -10.14 -6.34
C ASP A 98 -1.76 -10.33 -7.51
N SER A 99 -2.52 -11.43 -7.50
CA SER A 99 -3.55 -11.70 -8.51
C SER A 99 -4.62 -10.61 -8.50
N LEU A 100 -5.03 -10.14 -7.32
CA LEU A 100 -6.02 -9.09 -7.19
C LEU A 100 -5.50 -7.74 -7.71
N ALA A 101 -4.26 -7.39 -7.41
CA ALA A 101 -3.61 -6.20 -7.95
C ALA A 101 -3.57 -6.24 -9.48
N ASN A 102 -3.20 -7.38 -10.07
CA ASN A 102 -3.20 -7.54 -11.52
C ASN A 102 -4.60 -7.35 -12.13
N SER A 103 -5.62 -8.02 -11.57
CA SER A 103 -7.00 -7.86 -12.01
C SER A 103 -7.49 -6.41 -11.94
N ALA A 104 -7.11 -5.66 -10.91
CA ALA A 104 -7.47 -4.25 -10.77
C ALA A 104 -6.79 -3.34 -11.80
N THR A 105 -5.59 -3.70 -12.29
CA THR A 105 -4.95 -2.93 -13.38
C THR A 105 -5.67 -3.11 -14.72
N GLU A 106 -6.20 -4.31 -14.95
CA GLU A 106 -6.93 -4.69 -16.17
C GLU A 106 -8.40 -4.30 -16.15
N SER A 107 -8.97 -4.04 -14.96
CA SER A 107 -10.39 -3.73 -14.82
C SER A 107 -10.78 -2.40 -15.49
N ASN A 108 -12.06 -2.26 -15.85
CA ASN A 108 -12.63 -1.02 -16.36
C ASN A 108 -13.11 -0.09 -15.23
N ASP A 109 -12.68 -0.33 -14.00
CA ASP A 109 -13.13 0.44 -12.83
C ASP A 109 -12.62 1.88 -12.88
N VAL A 110 -13.33 2.75 -12.14
CA VAL A 110 -12.97 4.15 -11.97
C VAL A 110 -11.59 4.24 -11.32
N GLN A 111 -10.68 4.97 -11.96
CA GLN A 111 -9.34 5.19 -11.44
C GLN A 111 -9.39 6.00 -10.15
N LEU A 112 -8.79 5.46 -9.09
CA LEU A 112 -8.64 6.14 -7.83
C LEU A 112 -7.48 7.15 -7.96
N ASN A 113 -7.83 8.43 -7.96
CA ASN A 113 -6.87 9.51 -8.12
C ASN A 113 -6.20 9.83 -6.79
N ILE A 114 -5.00 9.29 -6.56
CA ILE A 114 -4.14 9.66 -5.43
C ILE A 114 -3.12 10.72 -5.84
N LYS A 115 -2.82 11.64 -4.93
CA LYS A 115 -1.81 12.69 -5.17
C LYS A 115 -0.47 12.06 -5.55
N LEU A 116 0.11 12.53 -6.65
CA LEU A 116 1.44 12.13 -7.08
C LEU A 116 2.50 12.63 -6.08
N PRO A 117 3.56 11.85 -5.84
CA PRO A 117 4.60 12.24 -4.91
C PRO A 117 5.43 13.38 -5.51
N LYS A 118 5.96 14.27 -4.66
CA LYS A 118 6.80 15.41 -5.11
C LYS A 118 8.01 14.96 -5.96
N CYS A 119 8.51 13.76 -5.73
CA CYS A 119 9.60 13.19 -6.54
C CYS A 119 9.19 12.94 -7.99
N HIS A 120 7.91 12.66 -8.28
CA HIS A 120 7.41 12.47 -9.64
C HIS A 120 7.52 13.77 -10.45
N ALA A 121 7.05 14.89 -9.90
CA ALA A 121 7.21 16.21 -10.52
C ALA A 121 8.69 16.55 -10.74
N LYS A 122 9.55 16.32 -9.73
CA LYS A 122 11.01 16.52 -9.88
C LYS A 122 11.61 15.66 -10.99
N ASN A 123 11.13 14.42 -11.16
CA ASN A 123 11.61 13.52 -12.19
C ASN A 123 11.19 14.00 -13.60
N ILE A 124 9.96 14.50 -13.76
CA ILE A 124 9.50 15.14 -15.00
C ILE A 124 10.42 16.32 -15.35
N PHE A 125 10.60 17.27 -14.44
CA PHE A 125 11.46 18.45 -14.69
C PHE A 125 12.88 18.05 -15.05
N ARG A 126 13.44 17.03 -14.37
CA ARG A 126 14.78 16.54 -14.68
C ARG A 126 14.86 15.91 -16.07
N LYS A 127 13.86 15.14 -16.49
CA LYS A 127 13.80 14.55 -17.83
C LYS A 127 13.72 15.62 -18.91
N ASP A 128 12.90 16.66 -18.69
CA ASP A 128 12.76 17.75 -19.66
C ASP A 128 14.04 18.59 -19.76
N MET A 129 14.68 18.92 -18.63
CA MET A 129 15.99 19.57 -18.63
C MET A 129 17.06 18.76 -19.36
N MET A 130 17.11 17.44 -19.14
CA MET A 130 18.06 16.56 -19.83
C MET A 130 17.82 16.52 -21.34
N LYS A 131 16.55 16.46 -21.77
CA LYS A 131 16.20 16.51 -23.20
C LYS A 131 16.62 17.83 -23.84
N GLN A 132 16.42 18.96 -23.16
CA GLN A 132 16.86 20.27 -23.65
C GLN A 132 18.38 20.41 -23.69
N TRP A 133 19.10 19.78 -22.75
CA TRP A 133 20.57 19.83 -22.70
C TRP A 133 21.24 18.94 -23.75
N GLN A 134 20.58 17.86 -24.18
CA GLN A 134 21.07 16.96 -25.23
C GLN A 134 20.60 17.36 -26.65
N SER A 135 19.83 18.43 -26.76
CA SER A 135 19.40 19.04 -28.03
C SER A 135 20.32 20.19 -28.42
#